data_AF-A0A0F9PGV9-F1
#
_entry.id   AF-A0A0F9PGV9-F1
#
_cell.length_a   1.000
_cell.length_b   1.000
_cell.length_c   1.000
_cell.angle_alpha   90.00
_cell.angle_beta   90.00
_cell.angle_gamma   90.00
#
_symmetry.space_group_name_H-M   'P 1'
#
loop_
_entity.id
_entity.type
_entity.pdbx_description
1 polymer ?
#
loop_
_entity_poly.entity_id
_entity_poly.type
_entity_poly.pdbx_seq_one_letter_code
_entity_poly.pdbx_strand_id
1 'polypeptide(L)' 'MLNFKIGEDLFDNDEFYIFTDKREESFLIPTMADGGSELWGEIINRELFDADLAIKLATGLEGLHCWPEDK' A
#
# COMPACT_ATOMS: atom_id res chain seq x y z
N MET A 1 0.40 1.16 10.63
CA MET A 1 -0.70 0.54 9.84
C MET A 1 -0.44 0.94 8.41
N LEU A 2 -0.57 0.01 7.47
CA LEU A 2 -0.37 0.27 6.06
C LEU A 2 -1.66 -0.09 5.33
N ASN A 3 -2.21 0.84 4.55
CA ASN A 3 -3.31 0.53 3.65
C ASN A 3 -2.85 0.67 2.20
N PHE A 4 -3.27 -0.25 1.36
CA PHE A 4 -3.04 -0.21 -0.07
C PHE A 4 -4.39 0.00 -0.76
N LYS A 5 -4.48 1.02 -1.60
CA LYS A 5 -5.66 1.31 -2.41
C LYS A 5 -5.33 1.04 -3.86
N ILE A 6 -6.17 0.24 -4.52
CA ILE A 6 -6.14 0.10 -5.98
C ILE A 6 -6.98 1.23 -6.59
N GLY A 7 -6.47 1.91 -7.61
CA GLY A 7 -7.22 2.91 -8.37
C GLY A 7 -8.46 2.29 -9.02
N GLU A 8 -9.59 3.02 -9.02
CA GLU A 8 -10.87 2.48 -9.54
C GLU A 8 -11.00 2.64 -11.07
N ASP A 9 -10.14 3.44 -11.70
CA ASP A 9 -10.15 3.72 -13.15
C ASP A 9 -8.72 3.88 -13.69
N LEU A 10 -8.56 3.89 -15.02
CA LEU A 10 -7.28 4.00 -15.74
C LEU A 10 -6.50 5.29 -15.45
N PHE A 11 -7.15 6.28 -14.85
CA PHE A 11 -6.57 7.58 -14.48
C PHE A 11 -6.28 7.69 -12.98
N ASP A 12 -6.77 6.76 -12.17
CA ASP A 12 -6.46 6.69 -10.75
C ASP A 12 -5.20 5.87 -10.54
N ASN A 13 -4.29 6.41 -9.72
CA ASN A 13 -3.10 5.68 -9.32
C ASN A 13 -3.44 4.79 -8.13
N ASP A 14 -2.77 3.65 -8.06
CA ASP A 14 -2.69 2.91 -6.81
C ASP A 14 -1.94 3.76 -5.76
N GLU A 15 -2.35 3.65 -4.50
CA GLU A 15 -1.86 4.53 -3.43
C GLU A 15 -1.49 3.73 -2.18
N PHE A 16 -0.33 4.03 -1.62
CA PHE A 16 0.07 3.61 -0.28
C PHE A 16 -0.37 4.64 0.75
N TYR A 17 -1.06 4.18 1.79
CA TYR A 17 -1.38 4.97 2.98
C TYR A 17 -0.60 4.43 4.17
N ILE A 18 0.45 5.16 4.57
CA ILE A 18 1.34 4.75 5.66
C ILE A 18 1.00 5.55 6.92
N PHE A 19 0.58 4.84 7.96
CA PHE A 19 0.34 5.39 9.29
C PHE A 19 1.48 4.98 10.22
N THR A 20 2.17 5.98 10.76
CA THR A 20 3.25 5.81 11.74
C THR A 20 2.81 6.32 13.10
N ASP A 21 3.39 5.79 14.18
CA ASP A 21 3.18 6.28 15.55
C ASP A 21 3.93 7.59 15.87
N LYS A 22 4.83 8.02 14.98
CA LYS A 22 5.70 9.18 15.19
C LYS A 22 5.01 10.52 14.95
N ARG A 23 3.87 10.53 14.26
CA ARG A 23 3.10 11.74 13.95
C ARG A 23 1.63 11.38 13.72
N GLU A 24 0.77 12.37 13.88
CA GLU A 24 -0.67 12.22 13.68
C GLU A 24 -1.05 12.11 12.19
N GLU A 25 -0.23 12.69 11.30
CA GLU A 25 -0.48 12.72 9.86
C GLU A 25 -0.04 11.42 9.17
N SER A 26 -0.86 10.89 8.27
CA SER A 26 -0.49 9.78 7.40
C SER A 26 0.34 10.23 6.21
N PHE A 27 1.04 9.31 5.57
CA PHE A 27 1.63 9.52 4.25
C PHE A 27 0.71 8.90 3.20
N LEU A 28 0.36 9.68 2.17
CA LEU A 28 -0.30 9.20 0.96
C LEU A 28 0.73 9.26 -0.16
N ILE A 29 1.08 8.11 -0.73
CA ILE A 29 2.15 7.98 -1.73
C ILE A 29 1.57 7.23 -2.94
N PRO A 30 1.48 7.88 -4.12
CA PRO A 30 1.13 7.18 -5.36
C PRO A 30 2.19 6.12 -5.70
N THR A 31 1.79 4.94 -6.17
CA THR A 31 2.72 3.88 -6.62
C THR A 31 3.61 4.33 -7.77
N MET A 32 3.12 5.25 -8.60
CA MET A 32 3.81 5.83 -9.75
C MET A 32 4.77 6.98 -9.39
N ALA A 33 4.87 7.36 -8.12
CA ALA A 33 5.87 8.33 -7.68
C ALA A 33 7.29 7.76 -7.88
N ASP A 34 8.27 8.65 -8.08
CA ASP A 34 9.68 8.25 -8.15
C ASP A 34 10.09 7.54 -6.86
N GLY A 35 10.57 6.30 -6.97
CA GLY A 35 10.87 5.44 -5.82
C GLY A 35 9.69 4.59 -5.29
N GLY A 36 8.50 4.64 -5.90
CA GLY A 36 7.31 3.94 -5.42
C GLY A 36 7.42 2.41 -5.48
N SER A 37 8.02 1.89 -6.56
CA SER A 37 8.27 0.44 -6.71
C SER A 37 9.33 -0.06 -5.73
N GLU A 38 10.37 0.73 -5.50
CA GLU A 38 11.44 0.46 -4.54
C GLU A 38 10.90 0.46 -3.11
N LEU A 39 10.05 1.44 -2.76
CA LEU A 39 9.37 1.50 -1.47
C LEU A 39 8.52 0.25 -1.25
N TRP A 40 7.74 -0.18 -2.25
CA TRP A 40 6.93 -1.40 -2.15
C TRP A 40 7.78 -2.65 -1.94
N GLY A 41 8.87 -2.79 -2.70
CA GLY A 41 9.83 -3.87 -2.52
C GLY A 41 10.37 -3.93 -1.09
N GLU A 42 10.75 -2.78 -0.52
CA GLU A 42 11.25 -2.71 0.85
C GLU A 42 10.17 -3.02 1.91
N ILE A 43 8.92 -2.64 1.68
CA ILE A 43 7.79 -2.96 2.57
C ILE A 43 7.59 -4.48 2.65
N ILE A 44 7.58 -5.15 1.48
CA ILE A 44 7.40 -6.61 1.40
C ILE A 44 8.63 -7.34 1.96
N ASN A 45 9.84 -6.93 1.58
CA ASN A 45 11.09 -7.56 2.04
C ASN A 45 11.28 -7.47 3.56
N ARG A 46 10.69 -6.45 4.21
CA ARG A 46 10.75 -6.26 5.66
C ARG A 46 9.54 -6.84 6.40
N GLU A 47 8.68 -7.59 5.70
CA GLU A 47 7.48 -8.22 6.26
C GLU A 47 6.52 -7.20 6.91
N LEU A 48 6.50 -5.97 6.41
CA LEU A 48 5.64 -4.88 6.90
C LEU A 48 4.24 -4.93 6.27
N PHE A 49 4.04 -5.80 5.28
CA PHE A 49 2.77 -6.11 4.64
C PHE A 49 2.72 -7.58 4.26
N ASP A 50 1.53 -8.16 4.24
CA ASP A 50 1.33 -9.58 3.91
C ASP A 50 1.62 -9.86 2.42
N ALA A 51 2.49 -10.83 2.17
CA ALA A 51 2.91 -11.16 0.81
C ALA A 51 1.78 -11.80 -0.01
N ASP A 52 0.92 -12.61 0.61
CA ASP A 52 -0.20 -13.24 -0.09
C ASP A 52 -1.26 -12.20 -0.46
N LEU A 53 -1.54 -11.24 0.42
CA LEU A 53 -2.39 -10.09 0.15
C LEU A 53 -1.80 -9.21 -0.96
N ALA A 54 -0.49 -8.96 -0.94
CA ALA A 54 0.20 -8.22 -2.00
C ALA A 54 0.05 -8.88 -3.37
N ILE A 55 0.18 -10.22 -3.44
CA ILE A 55 -0.06 -10.98 -4.68
C ILE A 55 -1.51 -10.81 -5.13
N LYS A 56 -2.49 -10.95 -4.23
CA LYS A 56 -3.91 -10.79 -4.56
C LYS A 56 -4.20 -9.39 -5.13
N LEU A 57 -3.67 -8.34 -4.49
CA LEU A 57 -3.76 -6.94 -4.95
C LEU A 57 -3.20 -6.81 -6.37
N ALA A 58 -1.99 -7.31 -6.62
CA ALA A 58 -1.37 -7.26 -7.95
C ALA A 58 -2.16 -8.04 -9.03
N THR A 59 -2.93 -9.05 -8.63
CA THR A 59 -3.73 -9.88 -9.54
C THR A 59 -5.18 -9.40 -9.73
N GLY A 60 -5.54 -8.23 -9.21
CA GLY A 60 -6.84 -7.60 -9.42
C GLY A 60 -7.79 -7.64 -8.23
N LEU A 61 -7.29 -7.75 -7.00
CA LEU A 61 -8.10 -7.55 -5.80
C LEU A 61 -8.38 -6.05 -5.59
N GLU A 62 -9.51 -5.57 -6.07
CA GLU A 62 -9.90 -4.15 -6.02
C GLU A 62 -10.18 -3.64 -4.59
N GLY A 63 -10.14 -2.31 -4.42
CA GLY A 63 -10.54 -1.62 -3.18
C GLY A 63 -9.40 -1.21 -2.26
N LEU A 64 -9.76 -0.82 -1.03
CA LEU A 64 -8.84 -0.44 0.03
C LEU A 64 -8.59 -1.63 0.96
N HIS A 65 -7.33 -2.04 1.09
CA HIS A 65 -6.91 -3.17 1.91
C HIS A 65 -5.98 -2.70 3.01
N CYS A 66 -6.34 -2.99 4.26
CA CYS A 66 -5.62 -2.56 5.45
C CYS A 66 -4.78 -3.71 6.02
N TRP A 67 -3.57 -3.39 6.48
CA TRP A 67 -2.70 -4.34 7.17
C TRP A 67 -2.06 -3.72 8.43
N PRO A 68 -2.05 -4.46 9.55
CA PRO A 68 -2.78 -5.71 9.80
C PRO A 68 -4.31 -5.50 9.81
N GLU A 69 -5.09 -6.53 9.48
CA GLU A 69 -6.57 -6.48 9.39
C GLU A 69 -7.25 -6.20 10.75
N ASP A 70 -6.56 -6.49 11.87
CA ASP A 70 -7.08 -6.41 13.25
C ASP A 70 -6.69 -5.13 14.02
N LYS A 71 -6.74 -3.94 13.40
CA LYS A 71 -6.56 -2.67 14.15
C LYS A 71 -7.65 -1.65 13.90
#